data_AF-A0A1G7AMK4-F1
#
_entry.id   AF-A0A1G7AMK4-F1
#
_cell.length_a   1.000
_cell.length_b   1.000
_cell.length_c   1.000
_cell.angle_alpha   90.00
_cell.angle_beta   90.00
_cell.angle_gamma   90.00
#
_symmetry.space_group_name_H-M   'P 1'
#
loop_
_entity.id
_entity.type
_entity.pdbx_description
1 polymer ?
#
loop_
_entity_poly.entity_id
_entity_poly.type
_entity_poly.pdbx_seq_one_letter_code
_entity_poly.pdbx_strand_id
1 'polypeptide(L)'
;MPSPISKAQFDKLRALVDQGRIHTAYDYLADRGYYYACWAAGDVDDSLPPEARGRTVPGLGLEARQKLTDHELARFRTSMAKGYLGALRAQFESGPSITRDVSAEETAEFHGEVFRTHFLGIKDWTLCVPFELQEKAGGLEAVERYWDGVLRTAAKLSARAIARSAALIAA
;
A
#
# COMPACT_ATOMS: atom_id res chain seq x y z
N MET A 1 9.10 -15.38 2.27
CA MET A 1 7.87 -15.18 3.06
C MET A 1 8.15 -14.11 4.10
N PRO A 2 7.16 -13.28 4.45
CA PRO A 2 7.35 -12.23 5.46
C PRO A 2 7.59 -12.82 6.86
N SER A 3 8.21 -12.02 7.72
CA SER A 3 8.33 -12.33 9.15
C SER A 3 6.97 -12.20 9.83
N PRO A 4 6.50 -13.21 10.60
CA PRO A 4 5.16 -13.17 11.19
C PRO A 4 4.92 -11.95 12.10
N ILE A 5 3.71 -11.39 12.02
CA ILE A 5 3.25 -10.30 12.91
C ILE A 5 2.30 -10.87 13.97
N SER A 6 2.71 -10.73 15.23
CA SER A 6 1.87 -11.05 16.39
C SER A 6 0.76 -10.00 16.60
N LYS A 7 -0.28 -10.37 17.36
CA LYS A 7 -1.37 -9.45 17.73
C LYS A 7 -0.88 -8.19 18.43
N ALA A 8 0.08 -8.30 19.36
CA ALA A 8 0.64 -7.14 20.06
C ALA A 8 1.41 -6.18 19.13
N GLN A 9 2.12 -6.71 18.13
CA GLN A 9 2.77 -5.88 17.10
C GLN A 9 1.72 -5.23 16.19
N PHE A 10 0.69 -5.97 15.80
CA PHE A 10 -0.43 -5.44 15.02
C PHE A 10 -1.16 -4.29 15.73
N ASP A 11 -1.43 -4.43 17.03
CA ASP A 11 -2.07 -3.36 17.82
C ASP A 11 -1.24 -2.08 17.85
N LYS A 12 0.10 -2.19 17.90
CA LYS A 12 1.01 -1.04 17.79
C LYS A 12 0.95 -0.41 16.40
N LEU A 13 0.90 -1.21 15.33
CA LEU A 13 0.75 -0.70 13.96
C LEU A 13 -0.54 0.08 13.77
N ARG A 14 -1.66 -0.45 14.30
CA ARG A 14 -2.95 0.25 14.28
C ARG A 14 -2.86 1.59 15.02
N ALA A 15 -2.25 1.62 16.21
CA ALA A 15 -2.06 2.85 16.96
C ALA A 15 -1.21 3.90 16.21
N LEU A 16 -0.17 3.47 15.48
CA LEU A 16 0.62 4.36 14.63
C LEU A 16 -0.24 4.98 13.52
N VAL A 17 -1.05 4.18 12.84
CA VAL A 17 -1.96 4.66 11.79
C VAL A 17 -3.01 5.62 12.35
N ASP A 18 -3.58 5.34 13.53
CA ASP A 18 -4.54 6.23 14.20
C ASP A 18 -3.93 7.57 14.62
N GLN A 19 -2.61 7.61 14.86
CA GLN A 19 -1.83 8.83 15.14
C GLN A 19 -1.36 9.54 13.85
N GLY A 20 -1.74 9.06 12.66
CA GLY A 20 -1.27 9.61 11.39
C GLY A 20 0.16 9.22 11.01
N ARG A 21 0.82 8.34 11.77
CA ARG A 21 2.20 7.87 11.54
C ARG A 21 2.24 6.70 10.54
N ILE A 22 1.62 6.90 9.38
CA ILE A 22 1.40 5.87 8.35
C ILE A 22 2.73 5.35 7.80
N HIS A 23 3.67 6.24 7.44
CA HIS A 23 4.98 5.84 6.91
C HIS A 23 5.73 4.95 7.90
N THR A 24 5.76 5.29 9.19
CA THR A 24 6.39 4.44 10.21
C THR A 24 5.76 3.05 10.29
N ALA A 25 4.43 2.94 10.14
CA ALA A 25 3.76 1.65 10.12
C ALA A 25 4.11 0.84 8.85
N TYR A 26 4.21 1.50 7.69
CA TYR A 26 4.60 0.87 6.44
C TYR A 26 6.06 0.44 6.42
N ASP A 27 6.98 1.26 6.92
CA ASP A 27 8.40 0.90 7.03
C ASP A 27 8.57 -0.38 7.86
N TYR A 28 7.88 -0.46 9.00
CA TYR A 28 7.92 -1.63 9.87
C TYR A 28 7.45 -2.92 9.18
N LEU A 29 6.41 -2.81 8.34
CA LEU A 29 5.84 -3.91 7.56
C LEU A 29 6.75 -4.28 6.38
N ALA A 30 7.26 -3.29 5.65
CA ALA A 30 8.20 -3.45 4.55
C ALA A 30 9.48 -4.18 5.00
N ASP A 31 10.06 -3.77 6.13
CA ASP A 31 11.23 -4.42 6.76
C ASP A 31 11.01 -5.90 7.09
N ARG A 32 9.75 -6.31 7.18
CA ARG A 32 9.35 -7.70 7.47
C ARG A 32 8.87 -8.45 6.24
N GLY A 33 9.00 -7.88 5.05
CA GLY A 33 8.66 -8.53 3.79
C GLY A 33 7.19 -8.43 3.39
N TYR A 34 6.43 -7.50 3.99
CA TYR A 34 5.09 -7.15 3.54
C TYR A 34 5.19 -6.06 2.47
N TYR A 35 5.24 -6.51 1.22
CA TYR A 35 5.56 -5.69 0.05
C TYR A 35 4.44 -4.75 -0.39
N TYR A 36 3.20 -4.96 0.03
CA TYR A 36 2.15 -3.95 -0.15
C TYR A 36 2.56 -2.64 0.51
N ALA A 37 3.19 -2.70 1.69
CA ALA A 37 3.67 -1.51 2.37
C ALA A 37 4.74 -0.77 1.56
N CYS A 38 5.62 -1.49 0.84
CA CYS A 38 6.57 -0.87 -0.10
C CYS A 38 5.83 -0.14 -1.24
N TRP A 39 4.81 -0.78 -1.82
CA TRP A 39 4.02 -0.19 -2.90
C TRP A 39 3.21 1.04 -2.42
N ALA A 40 2.58 0.94 -1.24
CA ALA A 40 1.70 1.95 -0.66
C ALA A 40 2.44 3.13 -0.03
N ALA A 41 3.68 2.95 0.44
CA ALA A 41 4.56 4.06 0.82
C ALA A 41 4.94 4.91 -0.40
N GLY A 42 5.06 4.27 -1.57
CA GLY A 42 5.50 4.87 -2.81
C GLY A 42 7.00 5.13 -2.81
N ASP A 43 7.62 5.07 -3.99
CA ASP A 43 8.92 5.70 -4.20
C ASP A 43 8.63 7.20 -4.29
N VAL A 44 8.69 7.90 -3.16
CA VAL A 44 8.60 9.35 -3.17
C VAL A 44 9.86 9.84 -3.88
N ASP A 45 9.73 10.19 -5.15
CA ASP A 45 10.86 10.67 -5.94
C ASP A 45 11.46 11.89 -5.23
N ASP A 46 12.69 11.73 -4.73
CA ASP A 46 13.43 12.77 -4.03
C ASP A 46 13.79 13.96 -4.93
N SER A 47 13.50 13.91 -6.23
CA SER A 47 13.55 15.07 -7.13
C SER A 47 12.28 15.91 -7.13
N LEU A 48 11.16 15.39 -6.60
CA LEU A 48 9.92 16.16 -6.50
C LEU A 48 10.01 17.24 -5.41
N PRO A 49 9.39 18.42 -5.61
CA PRO A 49 9.24 19.41 -4.55
C PRO A 49 8.53 18.81 -3.31
N PRO A 50 8.87 19.22 -2.07
CA PRO A 50 8.26 18.70 -0.84
C PRO A 50 6.72 18.75 -0.83
N GLU A 51 6.14 19.80 -1.42
CA GLU A 51 4.69 19.94 -1.59
C GLU A 51 4.07 18.87 -2.52
N ALA A 52 4.79 18.45 -3.57
CA ALA A 52 4.34 17.39 -4.48
C ALA A 52 4.49 16.00 -3.86
N ARG A 53 5.52 15.80 -3.02
CA ARG A 53 5.70 14.58 -2.22
C ARG A 53 4.52 14.36 -1.28
N GLY A 54 4.14 15.42 -0.55
CA GLY A 54 3.01 15.41 0.38
C GLY A 54 1.64 15.14 -0.27
N ARG A 55 1.53 15.21 -1.60
CA ARG A 55 0.29 14.93 -2.37
C ARG A 55 0.30 13.58 -3.08
N THR A 56 1.41 12.84 -3.07
CA THR A 56 1.48 11.52 -3.71
C THR A 56 0.73 10.46 -2.89
N VAL A 57 -0.14 9.71 -3.56
CA VAL A 57 -0.91 8.59 -3.01
C VAL A 57 -0.80 7.45 -4.01
N PRO A 58 -0.01 6.41 -3.75
CA PRO A 58 0.10 5.26 -4.66
C PRO A 58 -1.28 4.64 -4.92
N GLY A 59 -1.52 4.28 -6.18
CA GLY A 59 -2.81 3.75 -6.60
C GLY A 59 -3.88 4.79 -6.95
N LEU A 60 -3.73 6.07 -6.58
CA LEU A 60 -4.69 7.11 -6.92
C LEU A 60 -4.34 7.80 -8.24
N GLY A 61 -5.27 7.80 -9.20
CA GLY A 61 -5.12 8.44 -10.51
C GLY A 61 -4.86 9.95 -10.40
N LEU A 62 -4.10 10.48 -11.36
CA LEU A 62 -3.67 11.88 -11.37
C LEU A 62 -4.84 12.86 -11.32
N GLU A 63 -5.87 12.64 -12.13
CA GLU A 63 -7.04 13.52 -12.22
C GLU A 63 -7.83 13.54 -10.90
N ALA A 64 -8.07 12.38 -10.29
CA ALA A 64 -8.71 12.29 -8.98
C ALA A 64 -7.88 13.00 -7.91
N ARG A 65 -6.57 12.76 -7.88
CA ARG A 65 -5.64 13.41 -6.97
C ARG A 65 -5.65 14.94 -7.07
N GLN A 66 -5.76 15.49 -8.27
CA GLN A 66 -5.78 16.94 -8.50
C GLN A 66 -7.06 17.60 -7.98
N LYS A 67 -8.17 16.86 -7.92
CA LYS A 67 -9.47 17.34 -7.43
C LYS A 67 -9.56 17.35 -5.90
N LEU A 68 -8.70 16.62 -5.21
CA LEU A 68 -8.69 16.53 -3.75
C LEU A 68 -7.80 17.59 -3.11
N THR A 69 -8.29 18.15 -2.01
CA THR A 69 -7.52 18.98 -1.07
C THR A 69 -6.50 18.15 -0.31
N ASP A 70 -5.51 18.80 0.30
CA ASP A 70 -4.49 18.10 1.10
C ASP A 70 -5.10 17.38 2.31
N HIS A 71 -6.14 17.96 2.91
CA HIS A 71 -6.88 17.34 4.01
C HIS A 71 -7.62 16.08 3.54
N GLU A 72 -8.26 16.11 2.37
CA GLU A 72 -8.91 14.93 1.79
C GLU A 72 -7.89 13.85 1.43
N LEU A 73 -6.74 14.22 0.84
CA LEU A 73 -5.65 13.28 0.56
C LEU A 73 -5.10 12.65 1.85
N ALA A 74 -4.95 13.41 2.94
CA ALA A 74 -4.51 12.88 4.23
C ALA A 74 -5.53 11.89 4.83
N ARG A 75 -6.82 12.20 4.74
CA ARG A 75 -7.90 11.28 5.15
C ARG A 75 -7.92 10.03 4.28
N PHE A 76 -7.75 10.18 2.96
CA PHE A 76 -7.70 9.07 2.01
C PHE A 76 -6.55 8.11 2.34
N ARG A 77 -5.33 8.62 2.56
CA ARG A 77 -4.18 7.80 3.00
C ARG A 77 -4.45 7.04 4.28
N THR A 78 -5.05 7.72 5.27
CA THR A 78 -5.43 7.08 6.54
C THR A 78 -6.42 5.94 6.30
N SER A 79 -7.44 6.16 5.46
CA SER A 79 -8.39 5.13 5.09
C SER A 79 -7.73 3.94 4.37
N MET A 80 -6.79 4.18 3.44
CA MET A 80 -6.04 3.13 2.76
C MET A 80 -5.19 2.30 3.73
N ALA A 81 -4.48 2.96 4.65
CA ALA A 81 -3.71 2.27 5.68
C ALA A 81 -4.59 1.43 6.61
N LYS A 82 -5.76 1.95 6.99
CA LYS A 82 -6.74 1.21 7.79
C LYS A 82 -7.33 0.03 7.03
N GLY A 83 -7.66 0.19 5.75
CA GLY A 83 -8.13 -0.89 4.88
C GLY A 83 -7.12 -2.03 4.79
N TYR A 84 -5.85 -1.69 4.54
CA TYR A 84 -4.77 -2.68 4.50
C TYR A 84 -4.59 -3.43 5.83
N LEU A 85 -4.51 -2.71 6.96
CA LEU A 85 -4.43 -3.35 8.27
C LEU A 85 -5.68 -4.20 8.56
N GLY A 86 -6.85 -3.77 8.11
CA GLY A 86 -8.09 -4.54 8.19
C GLY A 86 -7.99 -5.88 7.47
N ALA A 87 -7.50 -5.88 6.23
CA ALA A 87 -7.29 -7.10 5.46
C ALA A 87 -6.27 -8.04 6.13
N LEU A 88 -5.14 -7.51 6.63
CA LEU A 88 -4.18 -8.33 7.36
C LEU A 88 -4.78 -8.93 8.64
N ARG A 89 -5.61 -8.18 9.36
CA ARG A 89 -6.24 -8.62 10.63
C ARG A 89 -7.07 -9.89 10.45
N ALA A 90 -7.69 -10.10 9.29
CA ALA A 90 -8.52 -11.28 9.02
C ALA A 90 -7.73 -12.60 9.21
N GLN A 91 -6.41 -12.58 9.00
CA GLN A 91 -5.57 -13.77 9.21
C GLN A 91 -5.55 -14.26 10.67
N PHE A 92 -5.85 -13.39 11.65
CA PHE A 92 -5.96 -13.82 13.05
C PHE A 92 -7.15 -14.74 13.33
N GLU A 93 -8.11 -14.84 12.40
CA GLU A 93 -9.22 -15.79 12.51
C GLU A 93 -8.76 -17.23 12.24
N SER A 94 -7.69 -17.37 11.45
CA SER A 94 -7.12 -18.67 11.06
C SER A 94 -5.85 -19.04 11.84
N GLY A 95 -5.35 -18.16 12.72
CA GLY A 95 -4.12 -18.42 13.47
C GLY A 95 -3.68 -17.29 14.42
N PRO A 96 -2.61 -17.49 15.18
CA PRO A 96 -2.16 -16.52 16.20
C PRO A 96 -1.37 -15.33 15.63
N SER A 97 -1.03 -15.36 14.34
CA SER A 97 -0.14 -14.40 13.68
C SER A 97 -0.53 -14.19 12.22
N ILE A 98 -0.24 -13.00 11.70
CA ILE A 98 -0.27 -12.69 10.27
C ILE A 98 1.01 -13.25 9.66
N THR A 99 0.92 -14.02 8.59
CA THR A 99 2.07 -14.75 8.00
C THR A 99 2.22 -14.56 6.49
N ARG A 100 1.27 -13.88 5.86
CA ARG A 100 1.33 -13.49 4.45
C ARG A 100 0.89 -12.04 4.28
N ASP A 101 1.25 -11.46 3.14
CA ASP A 101 0.71 -10.19 2.71
C ASP A 101 -0.69 -10.35 2.10
N VAL A 102 -1.31 -9.24 1.69
CA VAL A 102 -2.63 -9.22 1.06
C VAL A 102 -2.63 -9.79 -0.36
N SER A 103 -3.66 -10.57 -0.69
CA SER A 103 -3.91 -11.04 -2.05
C SER A 103 -4.43 -9.92 -2.96
N ALA A 104 -4.53 -10.18 -4.27
CA ALA A 104 -5.13 -9.24 -5.21
C ALA A 104 -6.61 -8.97 -4.90
N GLU A 105 -7.35 -10.01 -4.50
CA GLU A 105 -8.76 -9.93 -4.12
C GLU A 105 -8.96 -9.06 -2.88
N GLU A 106 -8.23 -9.35 -1.80
CA GLU A 106 -8.28 -8.53 -0.57
C GLU A 106 -7.91 -7.08 -0.85
N THR A 107 -6.90 -6.88 -1.72
CA THR A 107 -6.49 -5.55 -2.17
C THR A 107 -7.59 -4.82 -2.90
N ALA A 108 -8.22 -5.46 -3.88
CA ALA A 108 -9.32 -4.89 -4.65
C ALA A 108 -10.52 -4.56 -3.74
N GLU A 109 -10.83 -5.41 -2.76
CA GLU A 109 -11.93 -5.21 -1.82
C GLU A 109 -11.73 -3.94 -0.99
N PHE A 110 -10.61 -3.80 -0.26
CA PHE A 110 -10.43 -2.63 0.58
C PHE A 110 -10.18 -1.36 -0.24
N HIS A 111 -9.57 -1.44 -1.43
CA HIS A 111 -9.49 -0.30 -2.34
C HIS A 111 -10.88 0.14 -2.77
N GLY A 112 -11.73 -0.80 -3.22
CA GLY A 112 -13.10 -0.51 -3.61
C GLY A 112 -13.87 0.24 -2.53
N GLU A 113 -13.77 -0.25 -1.29
CA GLU A 113 -14.45 0.36 -0.15
C GLU A 113 -13.92 1.77 0.19
N VAL A 114 -12.60 1.98 0.15
CA VAL A 114 -12.00 3.29 0.42
C VAL A 114 -12.35 4.28 -0.68
N PHE A 115 -12.23 3.91 -1.95
CA PHE A 115 -12.60 4.79 -3.07
C PHE A 115 -14.08 5.20 -2.97
N ARG A 116 -14.97 4.23 -2.73
CA ARG A 116 -16.41 4.48 -2.54
C ARG A 116 -16.68 5.45 -1.38
N THR A 117 -16.04 5.23 -0.23
CA THR A 117 -16.23 6.08 0.97
C THR A 117 -15.73 7.51 0.77
N HIS A 118 -14.76 7.71 -0.12
CA HIS A 118 -14.24 9.03 -0.49
C HIS A 118 -14.90 9.62 -1.75
N PHE A 119 -16.02 9.05 -2.20
CA PHE A 119 -16.77 9.49 -3.38
C PHE A 119 -15.95 9.50 -4.68
N LEU A 120 -14.96 8.61 -4.77
CA LEU A 120 -14.16 8.38 -5.97
C LEU A 120 -14.68 7.16 -6.74
N GLY A 121 -14.49 7.16 -8.05
CA GLY A 121 -14.82 6.01 -8.88
C GLY A 121 -13.74 4.92 -8.74
N ILE A 122 -14.11 3.65 -8.82
CA ILE A 122 -13.12 2.55 -8.80
C ILE A 122 -12.09 2.66 -9.93
N LYS A 123 -12.45 3.29 -11.05
CA LYS A 123 -11.53 3.56 -12.16
C LYS A 123 -10.47 4.63 -11.87
N ASP A 124 -10.64 5.41 -10.78
CA ASP A 124 -9.60 6.28 -10.27
C ASP A 124 -8.49 5.48 -9.58
N TRP A 125 -8.69 4.19 -9.29
CA TRP A 125 -7.64 3.28 -8.86
C TRP A 125 -6.81 2.82 -10.06
N THR A 126 -5.52 3.14 -10.05
CA THR A 126 -4.64 2.91 -11.21
C THR A 126 -4.45 1.43 -11.56
N LEU A 127 -4.78 0.50 -10.66
CA LEU A 127 -4.71 -0.93 -10.93
C LEU A 127 -6.06 -1.56 -11.33
N CYS A 128 -7.16 -0.80 -11.31
CA CYS A 128 -8.48 -1.31 -11.71
C CYS A 128 -8.46 -1.87 -13.15
N VAL A 129 -8.03 -1.07 -14.12
CA VAL A 129 -7.96 -1.50 -15.53
C VAL A 129 -6.94 -2.63 -15.74
N PRO A 130 -5.70 -2.57 -15.19
CA PRO A 130 -4.79 -3.71 -15.24
C PRO A 130 -5.38 -5.00 -14.69
N PHE A 131 -6.08 -4.97 -13.55
CA PHE A 131 -6.70 -6.16 -12.96
C PHE A 131 -7.78 -6.73 -13.89
N GLU A 132 -8.68 -5.89 -14.42
CA GLU A 132 -9.70 -6.31 -15.39
C GLU A 132 -9.09 -6.96 -16.64
N LEU A 133 -7.95 -6.45 -17.13
CA LEU A 133 -7.27 -7.02 -18.30
C LEU A 133 -6.65 -8.37 -18.00
N GLN A 134 -6.02 -8.55 -16.83
CA GLN A 134 -5.47 -9.85 -16.42
C GLN A 134 -6.58 -10.87 -16.20
N GLU A 135 -7.69 -10.46 -15.58
CA GLU A 135 -8.86 -11.31 -15.39
C GLU A 135 -9.44 -11.78 -16.73
N LYS A 136 -9.60 -10.88 -17.70
CA LYS A 136 -10.06 -11.24 -19.06
C LYS A 136 -9.09 -12.19 -19.78
N ALA A 137 -7.78 -12.04 -19.54
CA ALA A 137 -6.75 -12.82 -20.22
C ALA A 137 -6.57 -14.23 -19.62
N GLY A 138 -6.80 -14.40 -18.32
CA GLY A 138 -6.49 -15.66 -17.65
C GLY A 138 -7.13 -15.86 -16.28
N GLY A 139 -8.23 -15.17 -15.99
CA GLY A 139 -8.99 -15.29 -14.75
C GLY A 139 -8.25 -14.77 -13.52
N LEU A 140 -8.78 -15.10 -12.34
CA LEU A 140 -8.28 -14.61 -11.05
C LEU A 140 -6.82 -15.01 -10.77
N GLU A 141 -6.37 -16.18 -11.25
CA GLU A 141 -4.97 -16.60 -11.12
C GLU A 141 -4.01 -15.69 -11.89
N ALA A 142 -4.43 -15.13 -13.04
CA ALA A 142 -3.63 -14.16 -13.77
C ALA A 142 -3.56 -12.82 -13.03
N VAL A 143 -4.65 -12.40 -12.39
CA VAL A 143 -4.68 -11.20 -11.54
C VAL A 143 -3.73 -11.35 -10.36
N GLU A 144 -3.79 -12.49 -9.65
CA GLU A 144 -2.92 -12.76 -8.50
C GLU A 144 -1.44 -12.77 -8.91
N ARG A 145 -1.08 -13.44 -10.02
CA ARG A 145 0.30 -13.43 -10.54
C ARG A 145 0.78 -12.04 -10.92
N TYR A 146 -0.08 -11.24 -11.53
CA TYR A 146 0.23 -9.85 -11.87
C TYR A 146 0.47 -9.02 -10.61
N TRP A 147 -0.41 -9.14 -9.61
CA TRP A 147 -0.30 -8.46 -8.34
C TRP A 147 0.99 -8.81 -7.59
N ASP A 148 1.33 -10.10 -7.53
CA ASP A 148 2.60 -10.60 -7.02
C ASP A 148 3.80 -9.94 -7.71
N GLY A 149 3.71 -9.74 -9.03
CA GLY A 149 4.71 -9.03 -9.82
C GLY A 149 4.84 -7.55 -9.45
N VAL A 150 3.71 -6.86 -9.24
CA VAL A 150 3.66 -5.46 -8.77
C VAL A 150 4.35 -5.34 -7.41
N LEU A 151 3.98 -6.18 -6.45
CA LEU A 151 4.53 -6.18 -5.09
C LEU A 151 6.04 -6.45 -5.08
N ARG A 152 6.50 -7.47 -5.82
CA ARG A 152 7.94 -7.77 -5.92
C ARG A 152 8.73 -6.65 -6.58
N THR A 153 8.14 -5.95 -7.54
CA THR A 153 8.78 -4.78 -8.18
C THR A 153 8.90 -3.64 -7.19
N ALA A 154 7.84 -3.33 -6.43
CA ALA A 154 7.87 -2.29 -5.41
C ALA A 154 8.92 -2.56 -4.33
N ALA A 155 9.02 -3.80 -3.85
CA ALA A 155 10.03 -4.21 -2.88
C ALA A 155 11.47 -3.99 -3.39
N LYS A 156 11.74 -4.33 -4.66
CA LYS A 156 13.04 -4.11 -5.29
C LYS A 156 13.39 -2.63 -5.44
N LEU A 157 12.41 -1.79 -5.79
CA LEU A 157 12.61 -0.34 -5.91
C LEU A 157 12.90 0.29 -4.55
N SER A 158 12.12 -0.06 -3.52
CA SER A 158 12.34 0.40 -2.15
C SER A 158 13.74 0.03 -1.63
N ALA A 159 14.18 -1.22 -1.82
CA ALA A 159 15.53 -1.65 -1.44
C ALA A 159 16.64 -0.85 -2.16
N ARG A 160 16.44 -0.52 -3.44
CA ARG A 160 17.36 0.31 -4.21
C ARG A 160 17.38 1.77 -3.72
N ALA A 161 16.24 2.31 -3.32
CA ALA A 161 16.16 3.66 -2.75
C ALA A 161 16.98 3.73 -1.45
N ILE A 162 16.81 2.77 -0.53
CA ILE A 162 17.58 2.70 0.72
C ILE A 162 19.09 2.61 0.44
N ALA A 163 19.50 1.75 -0.50
CA ALA A 163 20.92 1.60 -0.86
C ALA A 163 21.53 2.90 -1.42
N ARG A 164 20.77 3.65 -2.22
CA ARG A 164 21.21 4.96 -2.75
C ARG A 164 21.36 6.00 -1.63
N SER A 165 20.39 6.10 -0.73
CA SER A 165 20.44 7.07 0.38
C SER A 165 21.60 6.76 1.33
N ALA A 166 21.87 5.48 1.62
CA ALA A 166 23.00 5.08 2.44
C ALA A 166 24.35 5.47 1.79
N ALA A 167 24.49 5.30 0.47
CA ALA A 167 25.71 5.67 -0.26
C ALA A 167 25.96 7.19 -0.25
N LEU A 168 24.91 8.02 -0.29
CA LEU A 168 25.02 9.49 -0.22
C LEU A 168 25.44 10.00 1.17
N ILE A 169 25.07 9.30 2.24
CA ILE A 169 25.45 9.66 3.62
C ILE A 169 26.91 9.26 3.92
N ALA A 170 27.40 8.23 3.23
CA ALA A 170 28.76 7.71 3.40
C ALA A 170 29.82 8.41 2.53
N ALA A 171 29.43 9.37 1.67
CA ALA A 171 30.29 10.14 0.78
C ALA A 171 30.55 11.56 1.34
#